data_AF-A0A9D0VDI9-F1
#
_entry.id   AF-A0A9D0VDI9-F1
#
_cell.length_a   1.000
_cell.length_b   1.000
_cell.length_c   1.000
_cell.angle_alpha   90.00
_cell.angle_beta   90.00
_cell.angle_gamma   90.00
#
_symmetry.space_group_name_H-M   'P 1'
#
loop_
_entity.id
_entity.type
_entity.pdbx_description
1 polymer ?
#
loop_
_entity_poly.entity_id
_entity_poly.type
_entity_poly.pdbx_seq_one_letter_code
_entity_poly.pdbx_strand_id
1 'polypeptide(L)'
;MHSWHILSWPLFSWIVLVGCPRAPVVSPVGGSSDSTPFVEIDLSLEYQLLNSGLLSELSDDELRTECGNLAMFEPAARMGGLDDPTISCLLELLDDTTRLTGKNEISRMLLIDAWEKSDRHRWELLAHRHLTEIDQSDADLAYQLAFYLISQGNPEKMDEAMFWVEVALERRDRWEGDIHVERTYRLHKFRTFAALKKWSYLESEVERLGSREAQERAEAARLVVRVAAGEWQAYARRSGMSLDEPRRMCEMATGLPGPCAEDLKDPQGRAVEVFRAKD
;
A
#
# COMPACT_ATOMS: atom_id res chain seq x y z
N MET A 1 -53.57 -34.13 11.48
CA MET A 1 -53.26 -34.82 12.77
C MET A 1 -52.24 -35.93 12.51
N HIS A 2 -50.95 -35.61 12.38
CA HIS A 2 -49.88 -36.62 12.35
C HIS A 2 -48.80 -36.20 13.33
N SER A 3 -48.82 -36.85 14.49
CA SER A 3 -47.80 -36.76 15.53
C SER A 3 -46.51 -37.41 15.04
N TRP A 4 -45.39 -36.70 15.18
CA TRP A 4 -44.07 -37.28 15.05
C TRP A 4 -43.51 -37.58 16.43
N HIS A 5 -42.99 -38.81 16.55
CA HIS A 5 -42.48 -39.41 17.75
C HIS A 5 -41.12 -38.82 18.16
N ILE A 6 -41.00 -38.62 19.47
CA ILE A 6 -39.78 -38.41 20.24
C ILE A 6 -38.98 -39.72 20.24
N LEU A 7 -37.69 -39.68 19.86
CA LEU A 7 -36.73 -40.72 20.22
C LEU A 7 -35.47 -40.09 20.81
N SER A 8 -35.43 -40.18 22.13
CA SER A 8 -34.31 -39.96 23.04
C SER A 8 -33.16 -40.92 22.73
N TRP A 9 -31.93 -40.42 22.69
CA TRP A 9 -30.71 -41.23 22.84
C TRP A 9 -29.93 -40.74 24.06
N PRO A 10 -29.55 -41.64 25.00
CA PRO A 10 -28.79 -41.30 26.19
C PRO A 10 -27.30 -41.63 26.06
N LEU A 11 -26.58 -41.21 27.11
CA LEU A 11 -25.29 -41.71 27.62
C LEU A 11 -24.02 -40.93 27.22
N PHE A 12 -23.79 -39.92 28.06
CA PHE A 12 -22.52 -39.60 28.69
C PHE A 12 -21.42 -40.67 28.56
N SER A 13 -20.36 -40.33 27.83
CA SER A 13 -19.05 -40.97 27.95
C SER A 13 -18.12 -40.01 28.68
N TRP A 14 -17.84 -40.31 29.96
CA TRP A 14 -16.84 -39.60 30.74
C TRP A 14 -15.46 -40.12 30.32
N ILE A 15 -14.73 -39.34 29.52
CA ILE A 15 -13.31 -39.58 29.28
C ILE A 15 -12.54 -39.02 30.48
N VAL A 16 -11.98 -39.92 31.29
CA VAL A 16 -10.99 -39.61 32.32
C VAL A 16 -9.66 -39.34 31.62
N LEU A 17 -9.22 -38.08 31.62
CA LEU A 17 -7.87 -37.70 31.22
C LEU A 17 -6.91 -37.97 32.39
N VAL A 18 -6.18 -39.08 32.32
CA VAL A 18 -5.01 -39.34 33.16
C VAL A 18 -3.88 -38.46 32.66
N GLY A 19 -3.43 -37.52 33.49
CA GLY A 19 -2.31 -36.63 33.19
C GLY A 19 -0.99 -37.38 33.14
N CYS A 20 -0.39 -37.47 31.95
CA CYS A 20 1.02 -37.83 31.79
C CYS A 20 1.90 -36.63 32.19
N PRO A 21 2.95 -36.83 33.01
CA PRO A 21 3.94 -35.79 33.27
C PRO A 21 4.68 -35.45 31.97
N ARG A 22 4.63 -34.16 31.59
CA ARG A 22 5.38 -33.60 30.47
C ARG A 22 6.88 -33.84 30.69
N ALA A 23 7.49 -34.65 29.84
CA ALA A 23 8.93 -34.61 29.64
C ALA A 23 9.31 -33.22 29.09
N PRO A 24 10.45 -32.64 29.53
CA PRO A 24 10.94 -31.39 28.95
C PRO A 24 11.25 -31.63 27.47
N VAL A 25 10.45 -31.03 26.60
CA VAL A 25 10.75 -30.93 25.18
C VAL A 25 11.98 -30.03 25.07
N VAL A 26 13.12 -30.64 24.84
CA VAL A 26 14.32 -29.96 24.37
C VAL A 26 13.99 -29.49 22.96
N SER A 27 13.65 -28.21 22.82
CA SER A 27 13.52 -27.57 21.51
C SER A 27 14.86 -27.68 20.78
N PRO A 28 14.88 -28.14 19.52
CA PRO A 28 16.10 -28.08 18.73
C PRO A 28 16.52 -26.62 18.60
N VAL A 29 17.68 -26.33 19.16
CA VAL A 29 18.47 -25.13 18.93
C VAL A 29 18.88 -25.12 17.46
N GLY A 30 18.65 -23.99 16.78
CA GLY A 30 19.47 -23.58 15.64
C GLY A 30 19.09 -24.17 14.28
N GLY A 31 17.95 -23.71 13.76
CA GLY A 31 17.77 -23.57 12.31
C GLY A 31 17.51 -22.11 12.03
N SER A 32 18.57 -21.30 11.92
CA SER A 32 18.49 -19.99 11.31
C SER A 32 18.04 -20.24 9.86
N SER A 33 16.74 -20.13 9.59
CA SER A 33 16.35 -19.80 8.23
C SER A 33 17.04 -18.47 7.98
N ASP A 34 18.07 -18.49 7.14
CA ASP A 34 18.62 -17.31 6.51
C ASP A 34 17.44 -16.65 5.79
N SER A 35 16.68 -15.87 6.56
CA SER A 35 15.77 -14.88 6.05
C SER A 35 16.67 -14.03 5.18
N THR A 36 16.40 -14.08 3.87
CA THR A 36 16.96 -13.16 2.89
C THR A 36 17.27 -11.82 3.55
N PRO A 37 18.42 -11.17 3.29
CA PRO A 37 18.85 -9.91 3.92
C PRO A 37 17.98 -8.71 3.49
N PHE A 38 16.68 -8.93 3.37
CA PHE A 38 15.66 -7.99 3.05
C PHE A 38 15.51 -7.09 4.26
N VAL A 39 15.82 -5.83 4.03
CA VAL A 39 15.63 -4.76 4.99
C VAL A 39 14.15 -4.78 5.39
N GLU A 40 13.85 -5.18 6.63
CA GLU A 40 12.55 -4.92 7.23
C GLU A 40 12.37 -3.40 7.22
N ILE A 41 11.45 -2.94 6.39
CA ILE A 41 11.17 -1.52 6.27
C ILE A 41 10.33 -1.19 7.50
N ASP A 42 10.93 -0.50 8.48
CA ASP A 42 10.18 0.09 9.57
C ASP A 42 9.30 1.20 8.98
N LEU A 43 8.00 0.92 8.94
CA LEU A 43 6.95 1.76 8.35
C LEU A 43 6.00 2.33 9.42
N SER A 44 6.42 2.31 10.69
CA SER A 44 5.57 2.64 11.84
C SER A 44 5.32 4.15 12.00
N LEU A 45 6.31 4.99 11.66
CA LEU A 45 6.21 6.45 11.70
C LEU A 45 5.31 6.98 10.57
N GLU A 46 5.31 6.27 9.44
CA GLU A 46 4.56 6.56 8.23
C GLU A 46 3.05 6.44 8.45
N TYR A 47 2.64 5.45 9.25
CA TYR A 47 1.25 5.24 9.62
C TYR A 47 0.66 6.42 10.42
N GLN A 48 1.47 7.05 11.28
CA GLN A 48 1.03 8.19 12.08
C GLN A 48 0.81 9.46 11.24
N LEU A 49 1.66 9.68 10.24
CA LEU A 49 1.56 10.85 9.35
C LEU A 49 0.39 10.74 8.36
N LEU A 50 0.05 9.52 7.95
CA LEU A 50 -1.11 9.23 7.08
C LEU A 50 -2.45 9.62 7.73
N ASN A 51 -2.60 9.39 9.04
CA ASN A 51 -3.84 9.68 9.77
C ASN A 51 -4.16 11.18 9.89
N SER A 52 -3.16 12.05 9.73
CA SER A 52 -3.34 13.51 9.94
C SER A 52 -3.86 14.27 8.72
N GLY A 53 -3.72 13.70 7.50
CA GLY A 53 -3.87 14.45 6.25
C GLY A 53 -5.21 14.31 5.52
N LEU A 54 -6.07 13.34 5.86
CA LEU A 54 -7.24 13.00 5.03
C LEU A 54 -8.40 14.01 5.10
N LEU A 55 -8.32 15.01 5.99
CA LEU A 55 -9.50 15.70 6.54
C LEU A 55 -9.49 17.24 6.43
N SER A 56 -8.61 17.83 5.62
CA SER A 56 -8.52 19.28 5.54
C SER A 56 -9.64 19.94 4.71
N GLU A 57 -10.48 19.20 3.99
CA GLU A 57 -11.37 19.78 2.96
C GLU A 57 -12.77 19.15 2.88
N LEU A 58 -13.45 18.90 4.00
CA LEU A 58 -14.91 18.76 3.96
C LEU A 58 -15.50 20.16 3.98
N SER A 59 -16.19 20.55 2.89
CA SER A 59 -16.78 21.89 2.78
C SER A 59 -18.15 21.93 3.46
N ASP A 60 -18.50 23.08 4.06
CA ASP A 60 -19.76 23.32 4.80
C ASP A 60 -21.02 23.35 3.90
N ASP A 61 -20.95 22.87 2.66
CA ASP A 61 -22.12 22.83 1.78
C ASP A 61 -23.11 21.82 2.36
N GLU A 62 -24.26 22.32 2.86
CA GLU A 62 -25.31 21.51 3.49
C GLU A 62 -25.96 20.57 2.46
N LEU A 63 -25.27 19.49 2.10
CA LEU A 63 -25.86 18.34 1.41
C LEU A 63 -26.78 17.63 2.39
N ARG A 64 -28.01 18.15 2.50
CA ARG A 64 -29.14 17.45 3.11
C ARG A 64 -29.59 16.39 2.13
N THR A 65 -29.37 15.14 2.49
CA THR A 65 -29.71 14.00 1.65
C THR A 65 -30.77 13.16 2.32
N GLU A 66 -31.34 12.20 1.58
CA GLU A 66 -32.30 11.24 2.13
C GLU A 66 -31.67 10.38 3.24
N CYS A 67 -30.33 10.25 3.22
CA CYS A 67 -29.54 9.60 4.25
C CYS A 67 -29.36 10.44 5.53
N GLY A 68 -29.57 11.76 5.47
CA GLY A 68 -29.34 12.68 6.59
C GLY A 68 -28.48 13.89 6.19
N ASN A 69 -27.95 14.58 7.20
CA ASN A 69 -27.00 15.67 6.97
C ASN A 69 -25.57 15.09 7.06
N LEU A 70 -24.79 15.20 5.97
CA LEU A 70 -23.40 14.73 5.95
C LEU A 70 -22.57 15.32 7.09
N ALA A 71 -22.79 16.59 7.44
CA ALA A 71 -22.07 17.24 8.55
C ALA A 71 -22.31 16.56 9.91
N MET A 72 -23.44 15.86 10.10
CA MET A 72 -23.70 15.11 11.34
C MET A 72 -22.98 13.76 11.36
N PHE A 73 -22.61 13.20 10.21
CA PHE A 73 -21.93 11.92 10.11
C PHE A 73 -20.41 12.04 10.24
N GLU A 74 -19.83 13.21 9.95
CA GLU A 74 -18.38 13.40 10.01
C GLU A 74 -17.76 13.03 11.38
N PRO A 75 -18.29 13.48 12.55
CA PRO A 75 -17.72 13.10 13.83
C PRO A 75 -17.78 11.59 14.06
N ALA A 76 -18.87 10.94 13.64
CA ALA A 76 -19.02 9.49 13.75
C ALA A 76 -18.03 8.75 12.84
N ALA A 77 -17.88 9.17 11.59
CA ALA A 77 -16.92 8.60 10.65
C ALA A 77 -15.48 8.69 11.18
N ARG A 78 -15.08 9.83 11.75
CA ARG A 78 -13.77 10.04 12.39
C ARG A 78 -13.50 9.16 13.61
N MET A 79 -14.52 8.48 14.13
CA MET A 79 -14.39 7.51 15.22
C MET A 79 -14.67 6.07 14.75
N GLY A 80 -14.81 5.83 13.44
CA GLY A 80 -15.23 4.53 12.92
C GLY A 80 -16.63 4.13 13.40
N GLY A 81 -17.51 5.10 13.58
CA GLY A 81 -18.80 4.97 14.25
C GLY A 81 -20.02 4.98 13.32
N LEU A 82 -19.86 4.98 11.99
CA LEU A 82 -21.02 4.86 11.10
C LEU A 82 -21.60 3.44 11.20
N ASP A 83 -22.92 3.27 11.21
CA ASP A 83 -23.52 1.94 11.17
C ASP A 83 -23.68 1.43 9.73
N ASP A 84 -23.89 0.11 9.55
CA ASP A 84 -24.03 -0.49 8.22
C ASP A 84 -25.20 0.09 7.40
N PRO A 85 -26.38 0.41 7.98
CA PRO A 85 -27.43 1.12 7.27
C PRO A 85 -26.99 2.49 6.75
N THR A 86 -26.29 3.29 7.56
CA THR A 86 -25.77 4.60 7.16
C THR A 86 -24.75 4.45 6.03
N ILE A 87 -23.84 3.48 6.14
CA ILE A 87 -22.83 3.21 5.10
C ILE A 87 -23.48 2.80 3.79
N SER A 88 -24.48 1.92 3.84
CA SER A 88 -25.23 1.50 2.65
C SER A 88 -25.92 2.69 1.98
N CYS A 89 -26.57 3.54 2.78
CA CYS A 89 -27.22 4.74 2.26
C CYS A 89 -26.21 5.72 1.63
N LEU A 90 -25.06 5.95 2.27
CA LEU A 90 -24.01 6.82 1.73
C LEU A 90 -23.41 6.26 0.44
N LEU A 91 -23.30 4.94 0.28
CA LEU A 91 -22.85 4.31 -0.95
C LEU A 91 -23.86 4.50 -2.09
N GLU A 92 -25.16 4.30 -1.84
CA GLU A 92 -26.22 4.59 -2.81
C GLU A 92 -26.22 6.07 -3.21
N LEU A 93 -26.11 6.96 -2.21
CA LEU A 93 -26.01 8.39 -2.43
C LEU A 93 -24.77 8.77 -3.25
N LEU A 94 -23.62 8.13 -3.03
CA LEU A 94 -22.40 8.35 -3.80
C LEU A 94 -22.60 8.01 -5.28
N ASP A 95 -23.36 6.95 -5.58
CA ASP A 95 -23.68 6.52 -6.94
C ASP A 95 -24.61 7.53 -7.62
N ASP A 96 -25.64 7.98 -6.91
CA ASP A 96 -26.68 8.90 -7.40
C ASP A 96 -26.23 10.36 -7.51
N THR A 97 -25.22 10.75 -6.72
CA THR A 97 -24.73 12.14 -6.69
C THR A 97 -24.06 12.51 -8.02
N THR A 98 -24.60 13.48 -8.75
CA THR A 98 -24.02 13.91 -10.04
C THR A 98 -22.87 14.90 -9.91
N ARG A 99 -22.79 15.64 -8.79
CA ARG A 99 -21.75 16.64 -8.53
C ARG A 99 -20.48 15.98 -7.98
N LEU A 100 -19.35 16.21 -8.65
CA LEU A 100 -18.05 15.66 -8.22
C LEU A 100 -17.66 16.07 -6.80
N THR A 101 -17.95 17.31 -6.38
CA THR A 101 -17.68 17.77 -5.01
C THR A 101 -18.42 16.92 -3.96
N GLY A 102 -19.72 16.65 -4.17
CA GLY A 102 -20.48 15.80 -3.27
C GLY A 102 -19.99 14.35 -3.27
N LYS A 103 -19.61 13.81 -4.45
CA LYS A 103 -18.98 12.48 -4.53
C LYS A 103 -17.67 12.42 -3.71
N ASN A 104 -16.84 13.45 -3.83
CA ASN A 104 -15.57 13.56 -3.12
C ASN A 104 -15.81 13.56 -1.60
N GLU A 105 -16.71 14.40 -1.10
CA GLU A 105 -17.06 14.49 0.33
C GLU A 105 -17.58 13.16 0.90
N ILE A 106 -18.56 12.55 0.23
CA ILE A 106 -19.13 11.25 0.66
C ILE A 106 -18.07 10.16 0.65
N SER A 107 -17.27 10.09 -0.42
CA SER A 107 -16.22 9.07 -0.55
C SER A 107 -15.14 9.22 0.52
N ARG A 108 -14.70 10.45 0.83
CA ARG A 108 -13.74 10.70 1.92
C ARG A 108 -14.30 10.29 3.28
N MET A 109 -15.56 10.60 3.55
CA MET A 109 -16.21 10.18 4.80
C MET A 109 -16.21 8.65 4.97
N LEU A 110 -16.57 7.92 3.91
CA LEU A 110 -16.54 6.46 3.89
C LEU A 110 -15.11 5.91 4.05
N LEU A 111 -14.12 6.52 3.39
CA LEU A 111 -12.71 6.17 3.55
C LEU A 111 -12.26 6.32 5.01
N ILE A 112 -12.59 7.43 5.67
CA ILE A 112 -12.22 7.69 7.07
C ILE A 112 -12.87 6.65 7.98
N ASP A 113 -14.17 6.40 7.86
CA ASP A 113 -14.86 5.40 8.68
C ASP A 113 -14.25 4.00 8.53
N ALA A 114 -13.98 3.58 7.30
CA ALA A 114 -13.35 2.30 7.03
C ALA A 114 -11.93 2.22 7.63
N TRP A 115 -11.17 3.31 7.54
CA TRP A 115 -9.82 3.39 8.10
C TRP A 115 -9.81 3.29 9.63
N GLU A 116 -10.69 4.04 10.29
CA GLU A 116 -10.81 4.08 11.76
C GLU A 116 -11.35 2.76 12.33
N LYS A 117 -12.26 2.09 11.62
CA LYS A 117 -12.70 0.72 11.95
C LYS A 117 -11.63 -0.35 11.73
N SER A 118 -10.50 0.02 11.14
CA SER A 118 -9.50 -0.94 10.66
C SER A 118 -10.06 -1.93 9.61
N ASP A 119 -11.14 -1.58 8.92
CA ASP A 119 -11.65 -2.33 7.76
C ASP A 119 -10.82 -1.96 6.52
N ARG A 120 -9.59 -2.51 6.48
CA ARG A 120 -8.61 -2.22 5.42
C ARG A 120 -9.08 -2.67 4.04
N HIS A 121 -9.87 -3.74 3.97
CA HIS A 121 -10.40 -4.23 2.71
C HIS A 121 -11.41 -3.25 2.11
N ARG A 122 -12.35 -2.76 2.93
CA ARG A 122 -13.29 -1.73 2.50
C ARG A 122 -12.57 -0.43 2.16
N TRP A 123 -11.59 -0.02 2.97
CA TRP A 123 -10.79 1.17 2.70
C TRP A 123 -10.08 1.09 1.35
N GLU A 124 -9.45 -0.05 1.04
CA GLU A 124 -8.77 -0.27 -0.25
C GLU A 124 -9.76 -0.12 -1.42
N LEU A 125 -10.91 -0.80 -1.37
CA LEU A 125 -11.93 -0.71 -2.42
C LEU A 125 -12.43 0.73 -2.63
N LEU A 126 -12.68 1.46 -1.54
CA LEU A 126 -13.08 2.86 -1.58
C LEU A 126 -11.97 3.76 -2.13
N ALA A 127 -10.70 3.46 -1.82
CA ALA A 127 -9.56 4.25 -2.27
C ALA A 127 -9.35 4.10 -3.78
N HIS A 128 -9.41 2.86 -4.30
CA HIS A 128 -9.38 2.63 -5.74
C HIS A 128 -10.52 3.37 -6.42
N ARG A 129 -11.76 3.20 -5.92
CA ARG A 129 -12.94 3.85 -6.49
C ARG A 129 -12.79 5.37 -6.52
N HIS A 130 -12.31 5.97 -5.42
CA HIS A 130 -12.10 7.42 -5.36
C HIS A 130 -11.10 7.87 -6.42
N LEU A 131 -9.95 7.22 -6.52
CA LEU A 131 -8.89 7.61 -7.43
C LEU A 131 -9.21 7.28 -8.91
N THR A 132 -10.10 6.33 -9.20
CA THR A 132 -10.44 5.98 -10.59
C THR A 132 -11.70 6.68 -11.08
N GLU A 133 -12.69 6.94 -10.22
CA GLU A 133 -14.00 7.46 -10.62
C GLU A 133 -14.27 8.90 -10.16
N ILE A 134 -13.58 9.40 -9.13
CA ILE A 134 -13.93 10.67 -8.46
C ILE A 134 -12.84 11.72 -8.66
N ASP A 135 -11.65 11.46 -8.14
CA ASP A 135 -10.50 12.36 -8.22
C ASP A 135 -9.19 11.58 -8.32
N GLN A 136 -8.77 11.30 -9.55
CA GLN A 136 -7.46 10.69 -9.82
C GLN A 136 -6.28 11.59 -9.43
N SER A 137 -6.51 12.89 -9.23
CA SER A 137 -5.47 13.86 -8.91
C SER A 137 -5.23 14.05 -7.41
N ASP A 138 -5.91 13.26 -6.56
CA ASP A 138 -5.68 13.26 -5.12
C ASP A 138 -4.31 12.64 -4.78
N ALA A 139 -3.31 13.51 -4.66
CA ALA A 139 -1.95 13.15 -4.32
C ALA A 139 -1.83 12.50 -2.94
N ASP A 140 -2.68 12.92 -1.99
CA ASP A 140 -2.64 12.40 -0.63
C ASP A 140 -3.15 10.96 -0.62
N LEU A 141 -4.32 10.69 -1.19
CA LEU A 141 -4.89 9.36 -1.26
C LEU A 141 -4.04 8.41 -2.11
N ALA A 142 -3.48 8.88 -3.23
CA ALA A 142 -2.53 8.09 -4.03
C ALA A 142 -1.27 7.72 -3.24
N TYR A 143 -0.72 8.66 -2.45
CA TYR A 143 0.38 8.38 -1.52
C TYR A 143 -0.01 7.31 -0.49
N GLN A 144 -1.21 7.39 0.10
CA GLN A 144 -1.67 6.42 1.11
C GLN A 144 -1.88 5.02 0.50
N LEU A 145 -2.51 4.95 -0.67
CA LEU A 145 -2.80 3.70 -1.36
C LEU A 145 -1.51 3.01 -1.80
N ALA A 146 -0.56 3.75 -2.39
CA ALA A 146 0.75 3.22 -2.73
C ALA A 146 1.45 2.59 -1.51
N PHE A 147 1.47 3.30 -0.40
CA PHE A 147 2.03 2.79 0.86
C PHE A 147 1.32 1.52 1.33
N TYR A 148 -0.02 1.53 1.35
CA TYR A 148 -0.82 0.39 1.75
C TYR A 148 -0.50 -0.85 0.90
N LEU A 149 -0.49 -0.73 -0.43
CA LEU A 149 -0.20 -1.83 -1.35
C LEU A 149 1.21 -2.41 -1.12
N ILE A 150 2.21 -1.57 -0.89
CA ILE A 150 3.59 -1.99 -0.57
C ILE A 150 3.64 -2.74 0.77
N SER A 151 2.91 -2.25 1.78
CA SER A 151 2.87 -2.85 3.12
C SER A 151 2.22 -4.23 3.13
N GLN A 152 1.23 -4.48 2.26
CA GLN A 152 0.62 -5.81 2.11
C GLN A 152 1.61 -6.86 1.58
N GLY A 153 2.64 -6.41 0.87
CA GLY A 153 3.71 -7.28 0.39
C GLY A 153 3.33 -8.28 -0.69
N ASN A 154 2.12 -8.18 -1.27
CA ASN A 154 1.72 -8.98 -2.41
C ASN A 154 2.47 -8.50 -3.69
N PRO A 155 3.33 -9.33 -4.31
CA PRO A 155 4.09 -8.94 -5.50
C PRO A 155 3.22 -8.52 -6.69
N GLU A 156 2.02 -9.11 -6.81
CA GLU A 156 1.09 -8.81 -7.91
C GLU A 156 0.56 -7.36 -7.87
N LYS A 157 0.59 -6.74 -6.69
CA LYS A 157 0.14 -5.35 -6.46
C LYS A 157 1.26 -4.32 -6.65
N MET A 158 2.50 -4.73 -6.94
CA MET A 158 3.63 -3.80 -6.94
C MET A 158 3.64 -2.86 -8.15
N ASP A 159 3.11 -3.30 -9.31
CA ASP A 159 2.94 -2.42 -10.47
C ASP A 159 1.93 -1.32 -10.20
N GLU A 160 0.81 -1.68 -9.57
CA GLU A 160 -0.19 -0.72 -9.15
C GLU A 160 0.35 0.24 -8.08
N ALA A 161 1.11 -0.27 -7.11
CA ALA A 161 1.75 0.60 -6.13
C ALA A 161 2.68 1.63 -6.79
N MET A 162 3.51 1.20 -7.76
CA MET A 162 4.37 2.11 -8.52
C MET A 162 3.55 3.13 -9.32
N PHE A 163 2.42 2.72 -9.91
CA PHE A 163 1.52 3.63 -10.61
C PHE A 163 1.00 4.74 -9.69
N TRP A 164 0.48 4.40 -8.51
CA TRP A 164 -0.01 5.41 -7.55
C TRP A 164 1.11 6.29 -6.98
N VAL A 165 2.33 5.77 -6.85
CA VAL A 165 3.50 6.59 -6.54
C VAL A 165 3.75 7.66 -7.60
N GLU A 166 3.70 7.30 -8.89
CA GLU A 166 3.90 8.25 -9.99
C GLU A 166 2.80 9.32 -10.00
N VAL A 167 1.53 8.92 -9.83
CA VAL A 167 0.39 9.86 -9.73
C VAL A 167 0.63 10.88 -8.61
N ALA A 168 1.07 10.43 -7.43
CA ALA A 168 1.38 11.32 -6.31
C ALA A 168 2.62 12.21 -6.60
N LEU A 169 3.67 11.67 -7.23
CA LEU A 169 4.86 12.43 -7.61
C LEU A 169 4.56 13.52 -8.64
N GLU A 170 3.64 13.29 -9.57
CA GLU A 170 3.20 14.26 -10.57
C GLU A 170 2.44 15.44 -9.95
N ARG A 171 1.86 15.25 -8.75
CA ARG A 171 1.07 16.25 -8.00
C ARG A 171 1.72 16.69 -6.69
N ARG A 172 3.03 16.44 -6.54
CA ARG A 172 3.81 16.78 -5.33
C ARG A 172 3.85 18.28 -5.02
N ASP A 173 3.54 19.13 -6.01
CA ASP A 173 3.44 20.59 -5.88
C ASP A 173 2.30 21.04 -4.97
N ARG A 174 1.32 20.17 -4.69
CA ARG A 174 0.27 20.42 -3.69
C ARG A 174 0.80 20.42 -2.25
N TRP A 175 1.97 19.84 -2.02
CA TRP A 175 2.64 19.87 -0.72
C TRP A 175 3.67 21.00 -0.68
N GLU A 176 3.79 21.64 0.47
CA GLU A 176 4.71 22.75 0.70
C GLU A 176 5.68 22.46 1.86
N GLY A 177 6.78 23.22 1.91
CA GLY A 177 7.75 23.19 3.00
C GLY A 177 8.32 21.79 3.28
N ASP A 178 8.39 21.44 4.56
CA ASP A 178 8.98 20.17 5.00
C ASP A 178 8.14 18.95 4.55
N ILE A 179 6.81 19.10 4.47
CA ILE A 179 5.91 18.04 4.01
C ILE A 179 6.22 17.68 2.55
N HIS A 180 6.45 18.68 1.69
CA HIS A 180 6.88 18.45 0.31
C HIS A 180 8.17 17.62 0.25
N VAL A 181 9.15 18.03 1.05
CA VAL A 181 10.47 17.40 1.06
C VAL A 181 10.37 15.94 1.50
N GLU A 182 9.70 15.71 2.63
CA GLU A 182 9.54 14.40 3.25
C GLU A 182 8.71 13.45 2.38
N ARG A 183 7.53 13.87 1.92
CA ARG A 183 6.65 12.99 1.12
C ARG A 183 7.26 12.66 -0.23
N THR A 184 7.90 13.61 -0.91
CA THR A 184 8.57 13.32 -2.20
C THR A 184 9.75 12.38 -2.00
N TYR A 185 10.55 12.54 -0.93
CA TYR A 185 11.61 11.58 -0.60
C TYR A 185 11.03 10.17 -0.38
N ARG A 186 9.91 10.08 0.36
CA ARG A 186 9.24 8.80 0.63
C ARG A 186 8.63 8.17 -0.61
N LEU A 187 8.05 8.94 -1.52
CA LEU A 187 7.53 8.40 -2.77
C LEU A 187 8.64 7.75 -3.60
N HIS A 188 9.82 8.37 -3.69
CA HIS A 188 10.96 7.74 -4.33
C HIS A 188 11.40 6.44 -3.61
N LYS A 189 11.37 6.42 -2.28
CA LYS A 189 11.60 5.21 -1.45
C LYS A 189 10.56 4.12 -1.75
N PHE A 190 9.27 4.47 -1.79
CA PHE A 190 8.15 3.57 -2.11
C PHE A 190 8.30 2.96 -3.50
N ARG A 191 8.59 3.77 -4.53
CA ARG A 191 8.85 3.29 -5.89
C ARG A 191 9.96 2.24 -5.92
N THR A 192 11.08 2.55 -5.26
CA THR A 192 12.25 1.68 -5.22
C THR A 192 11.92 0.34 -4.54
N PHE A 193 11.17 0.38 -3.44
CA PHE A 193 10.78 -0.85 -2.73
C PHE A 193 9.74 -1.68 -3.48
N ALA A 194 8.75 -1.06 -4.11
CA ALA A 194 7.78 -1.76 -4.94
C ALA A 194 8.50 -2.48 -6.10
N ALA A 195 9.39 -1.78 -6.79
CA ALA A 195 10.24 -2.35 -7.84
C ALA A 195 11.09 -3.52 -7.32
N LEU A 196 11.68 -3.38 -6.13
CA LEU A 196 12.51 -4.42 -5.52
C LEU A 196 11.69 -5.68 -5.20
N LYS A 197 10.52 -5.52 -4.57
CA LYS A 197 9.62 -6.65 -4.29
C LYS A 197 9.20 -7.38 -5.55
N LYS A 198 8.90 -6.64 -6.63
CA LYS A 198 8.60 -7.23 -7.94
C LYS A 198 9.79 -7.99 -8.52
N TRP A 199 10.99 -7.40 -8.48
CA TRP A 199 12.21 -8.07 -8.96
C TRP A 199 12.46 -9.37 -8.20
N SER A 200 12.44 -9.36 -6.86
CA SER A 200 12.64 -10.56 -6.05
C SER A 200 11.62 -11.66 -6.33
N TYR A 201 10.35 -11.30 -6.56
CA TYR A 201 9.34 -12.26 -7.00
C TYR A 201 9.70 -12.89 -8.36
N LEU A 202 10.12 -12.09 -9.33
CA LEU A 202 10.52 -12.58 -10.65
C LEU A 202 11.79 -13.42 -10.62
N GLU A 203 12.72 -13.15 -9.70
CA GLU A 203 13.88 -14.04 -9.47
C GLU A 203 13.43 -15.42 -8.99
N SER A 204 12.46 -15.48 -8.08
CA SER A 204 11.89 -16.77 -7.66
C SER A 204 11.20 -17.52 -8.81
N GLU A 205 10.62 -16.79 -9.77
CA GLU A 205 10.08 -17.39 -11.00
C GLU A 205 11.19 -17.93 -11.91
N VAL A 206 12.33 -17.25 -12.01
CA VAL A 206 13.50 -17.74 -12.76
C VAL A 206 13.99 -19.05 -12.18
N GLU A 207 14.10 -19.16 -10.85
CA GLU A 207 14.51 -20.39 -10.18
C GLU A 207 13.51 -21.53 -10.44
N ARG A 208 12.21 -21.23 -10.42
CA ARG A 208 11.15 -22.22 -10.61
C ARG A 208 11.00 -22.69 -12.05
N LEU A 209 11.08 -21.77 -13.01
CA LEU A 209 10.77 -22.03 -14.42
C LEU A 209 12.01 -22.29 -15.26
N GLY A 210 13.16 -21.71 -14.91
CA GLY A 210 14.40 -21.78 -15.68
C GLY A 210 14.30 -21.27 -17.12
N SER A 211 13.25 -20.50 -17.46
CA SER A 211 12.98 -20.08 -18.83
C SER A 211 13.68 -18.76 -19.17
N ARG A 212 14.06 -18.61 -20.45
CA ARG A 212 14.62 -17.35 -20.97
C ARG A 212 13.67 -16.16 -20.73
N GLU A 213 12.38 -16.37 -20.91
CA GLU A 213 11.36 -15.35 -20.69
C GLU A 213 11.31 -14.89 -19.22
N ALA A 214 11.42 -15.81 -18.25
CA ALA A 214 11.49 -15.44 -16.85
C ALA A 214 12.76 -14.62 -16.55
N GLN A 215 13.91 -15.00 -17.13
CA GLN A 215 15.17 -14.28 -16.98
C GLN A 215 15.09 -12.86 -17.53
N GLU A 216 14.50 -12.70 -18.73
CA GLU A 216 14.29 -11.39 -19.35
C GLU A 216 13.40 -10.48 -18.51
N ARG A 217 12.30 -11.02 -17.94
CA ARG A 217 11.42 -10.26 -17.03
C ARG A 217 12.13 -9.86 -15.74
N ALA A 218 12.89 -10.76 -15.12
CA ALA A 218 13.64 -10.46 -13.89
C ALA A 218 14.70 -9.37 -14.12
N GLU A 219 15.45 -9.43 -15.23
CA GLU A 219 16.43 -8.41 -15.57
C GLU A 219 15.78 -7.06 -15.89
N ALA A 220 14.63 -7.06 -16.57
CA ALA A 220 13.86 -5.84 -16.79
C ALA A 220 13.40 -5.21 -15.46
N ALA A 221 12.91 -6.01 -14.51
CA ALA A 221 12.53 -5.51 -13.19
C ALA A 221 13.73 -4.98 -12.39
N ARG A 222 14.88 -5.65 -12.46
CA ARG A 222 16.14 -5.17 -11.86
C ARG A 222 16.55 -3.80 -12.38
N LEU A 223 16.39 -3.56 -13.68
CA LEU A 223 16.61 -2.25 -14.29
C LEU A 223 15.70 -1.18 -13.70
N VAL A 224 14.42 -1.50 -13.44
CA VAL A 224 13.48 -0.57 -12.79
C VAL A 224 13.96 -0.21 -11.38
N VAL A 225 14.44 -1.17 -10.58
CA VAL A 225 15.01 -0.90 -9.25
C VAL A 225 16.19 0.06 -9.35
N ARG A 226 17.10 -0.19 -10.30
CA ARG A 226 18.28 0.66 -10.51
C ARG A 226 17.88 2.10 -10.83
N VAL A 227 16.93 2.29 -11.75
CA VAL A 227 16.43 3.62 -12.14
C VAL A 227 15.77 4.32 -10.95
N ALA A 228 14.84 3.63 -10.26
CA ALA A 228 14.12 4.21 -9.12
C ALA A 228 15.07 4.60 -7.97
N ALA A 229 16.05 3.75 -7.64
CA ALA A 229 17.06 4.05 -6.63
C ALA A 229 17.96 5.23 -7.02
N GLY A 230 18.33 5.35 -8.31
CA GLY A 230 19.08 6.48 -8.82
C GLY A 230 18.33 7.81 -8.72
N GLU A 231 17.04 7.82 -9.08
CA GLU A 231 16.17 8.98 -8.89
C GLU A 231 16.02 9.35 -7.42
N TRP A 232 15.82 8.35 -6.55
CA TRP A 232 15.74 8.56 -5.11
C TRP A 232 17.02 9.20 -4.57
N GLN A 233 18.19 8.68 -4.96
CA GLN A 233 19.49 9.25 -4.58
C GLN A 233 19.65 10.69 -5.08
N ALA A 234 19.23 10.96 -6.32
CA ALA A 234 19.32 12.29 -6.91
C ALA A 234 18.42 13.29 -6.18
N TYR A 235 17.20 12.88 -5.81
CA TYR A 235 16.30 13.71 -5.00
C TYR A 235 16.89 13.96 -3.61
N ALA A 236 17.31 12.88 -2.92
CA ALA A 236 17.87 12.94 -1.58
C ALA A 236 19.05 13.92 -1.47
N ARG A 237 19.93 13.92 -2.48
CA ARG A 237 21.05 14.86 -2.56
C ARG A 237 20.59 16.31 -2.67
N ARG A 238 19.59 16.60 -3.50
CA ARG A 238 19.09 17.97 -3.70
C ARG A 238 18.34 18.50 -2.48
N SER A 239 17.66 17.62 -1.75
CA SER A 239 16.88 17.98 -0.56
C SER A 239 17.66 17.88 0.76
N GLY A 240 18.93 17.47 0.74
CA GLY A 240 19.74 17.32 1.95
C GLY A 240 19.34 16.12 2.83
N MET A 241 18.60 15.16 2.28
CA MET A 241 18.20 13.92 2.97
C MET A 241 19.33 12.89 2.93
N SER A 242 19.21 11.83 3.75
CA SER A 242 20.22 10.75 3.80
C SER A 242 20.37 10.06 2.44
N LEU A 243 21.62 9.75 2.09
CA LEU A 243 21.98 9.02 0.88
C LEU A 243 22.19 7.52 1.11
N ASP A 244 22.16 7.05 2.36
CA ASP A 244 22.60 5.70 2.70
C ASP A 244 21.69 4.61 2.15
N GLU A 245 20.38 4.73 2.35
CA GLU A 245 19.40 3.80 1.83
C GLU A 245 19.34 3.79 0.29
N PRO A 246 19.17 4.92 -0.42
CA PRO A 246 19.12 4.91 -1.89
C PRO A 246 20.42 4.38 -2.51
N ARG A 247 21.58 4.70 -1.93
CA ARG A 247 22.87 4.16 -2.38
C ARG A 247 22.90 2.64 -2.24
N ARG A 248 22.55 2.10 -1.07
CA ARG A 248 22.53 0.64 -0.83
C ARG A 248 21.60 -0.08 -1.80
N MET A 249 20.42 0.47 -2.06
CA MET A 249 19.44 -0.14 -2.96
C MET A 249 19.96 -0.24 -4.39
N CYS A 250 20.67 0.79 -4.85
CA CYS A 250 21.25 0.77 -6.16
C CYS A 250 22.51 -0.11 -6.27
N GLU A 251 23.39 -0.12 -5.27
CA GLU A 251 24.56 -1.03 -5.25
C GLU A 251 24.08 -2.49 -5.36
N MET A 252 22.99 -2.83 -4.66
CA MET A 252 22.33 -4.13 -4.80
C MET A 252 21.78 -4.35 -6.22
N ALA A 253 21.05 -3.38 -6.79
CA ALA A 253 20.49 -3.51 -8.13
C ALA A 253 21.54 -3.56 -9.24
N THR A 254 22.70 -2.92 -9.08
CA THR A 254 23.80 -2.93 -10.06
C THR A 254 24.72 -4.13 -9.90
N GLY A 255 24.85 -4.68 -8.68
CA GLY A 255 25.84 -5.70 -8.35
C GLY A 255 27.28 -5.16 -8.32
N LEU A 256 27.47 -3.83 -8.36
CA LEU A 256 28.77 -3.17 -8.34
C LEU A 256 28.77 -2.06 -7.29
N PRO A 257 29.87 -1.86 -6.55
CA PRO A 257 30.04 -0.67 -5.73
C PRO A 257 30.23 0.55 -6.65
N GLY A 258 29.41 1.59 -6.53
CA GLY A 258 29.54 2.79 -7.36
C GLY A 258 28.34 3.74 -7.38
N PRO A 259 28.49 4.93 -8.00
CA PRO A 259 27.40 5.90 -8.11
C PRO A 259 26.34 5.47 -9.13
N CYS A 260 25.08 5.48 -8.70
CA CYS A 260 23.92 5.02 -9.44
C CYS A 260 23.48 5.93 -10.58
N ALA A 261 23.63 7.23 -10.32
CA ALA A 261 23.06 8.29 -11.12
C ALA A 261 24.06 8.91 -12.10
N GLU A 262 25.36 8.72 -11.90
CA GLU A 262 26.39 9.35 -12.76
C GLU A 262 26.68 8.54 -14.02
N ASP A 263 26.34 7.24 -14.03
CA ASP A 263 26.63 6.31 -15.14
C ASP A 263 25.41 5.97 -16.01
N LEU A 264 24.25 6.63 -15.84
CA LEU A 264 23.15 6.57 -16.83
C LEU A 264 23.42 7.45 -18.05
N LYS A 265 24.68 7.77 -18.31
CA LYS A 265 25.12 8.26 -19.59
C LYS A 265 25.47 7.04 -20.45
N ASP A 266 24.98 7.00 -21.67
CA ASP A 266 25.48 6.04 -22.66
C ASP A 266 27.02 6.20 -22.80
N PRO A 267 27.73 5.26 -23.44
CA PRO A 267 29.18 5.39 -23.66
C PRO A 267 29.60 6.68 -24.39
N GLN A 268 28.66 7.43 -24.94
CA GLN A 268 28.85 8.72 -25.61
C GLN A 268 28.48 9.93 -24.72
N GLY A 269 28.17 9.72 -23.44
CA GLY A 269 27.86 10.80 -22.51
C GLY A 269 26.40 11.29 -22.55
N ARG A 270 25.50 10.65 -23.31
CA ARG A 270 24.10 11.07 -23.45
C ARG A 270 23.23 10.47 -22.36
N ALA A 271 22.31 11.24 -21.79
CA ALA A 271 21.33 10.71 -20.85
C ALA A 271 20.54 9.57 -21.52
N VAL A 272 20.54 8.39 -20.90
CA VAL A 272 19.70 7.27 -21.33
C VAL A 272 18.24 7.68 -21.09
N GLU A 273 17.50 7.97 -22.17
CA GLU A 273 16.05 8.03 -22.09
C GLU A 273 15.54 6.64 -21.70
N VAL A 274 15.15 6.50 -20.44
CA VAL A 274 14.42 5.32 -19.99
C VAL A 274 13.12 5.31 -20.78
N PHE A 275 12.99 4.38 -21.72
CA PHE A 275 11.76 4.15 -22.45
C PHE A 275 10.63 3.96 -21.43
N ARG A 276 9.80 4.99 -21.26
CA ARG A 276 8.43 4.79 -20.76
C ARG A 276 7.79 3.86 -21.79
N ALA A 277 7.56 2.61 -21.41
CA ALA A 277 6.71 1.72 -22.18
C ALA A 277 5.41 2.49 -22.42
N LYS A 278 5.11 2.79 -23.68
CA LYS A 278 3.79 3.27 -24.05
C LYS A 278 2.89 2.05 -23.93
N ASP A 279 2.02 2.08 -22.92
CA ASP A 279 0.84 1.23 -22.87
C ASP A 279 -0.07 1.52 -24.08
#